data_AF-A0A9E5XTR4-F1
#
_entry.id   AF-A0A9E5XTR4-F1
#
_cell.length_a   1.000
_cell.length_b   1.000
_cell.length_c   1.000
_cell.angle_alpha   90.00
_cell.angle_beta   90.00
_cell.angle_gamma   90.00
#
_symmetry.space_group_name_H-M   'P 1'
#
loop_
_entity.id
_entity.type
_entity.pdbx_description
1 polymer ?
#
loop_
_entity_poly.entity_id
_entity_poly.type
_entity_poly.pdbx_seq_one_letter_code
_entity_poly.pdbx_strand_id
1 'polypeptide(L)'
;MKVTGFTFVRNAVILDYPVEESIRSVLPLVDDFVVAVGESDDNTLELIQNIDPEKIRIIRTRWDENLRREGKVLADETNKALRAVPADSDWAFYIQADEVVHEEDYDNIRRAMLRYKDCPEVDGLLFDYVHFYGSYDWVGAAYSWYRHEVRIIRNDKNIYSYRDAQGFRKNNGEKLRVVPARARIFHYGWVRDPAAMERKQRIFVDFWKEQGHTRPDLQTRKTYDYGAEQRALKPFRGTHPRIMQRRIQQKNWPFRPAPGYDKLSLKDRLKALVEKTTGHYIGFKNYKKINPHC
;
A
#
# COMPACT_ATOMS: atom_id res chain seq x y z
N MET A 1 5.55 -6.69 24.22
CA MET A 1 4.82 -6.83 22.95
C MET A 1 5.88 -6.90 21.87
N LYS A 2 5.88 -7.94 21.05
CA LYS A 2 6.80 -8.08 19.92
C LYS A 2 6.07 -7.83 18.61
N VAL A 3 6.64 -7.00 17.74
CA VAL A 3 6.07 -6.63 16.44
C VAL A 3 7.12 -6.85 15.37
N THR A 4 6.79 -7.59 14.32
CA THR A 4 7.67 -7.76 13.16
C THR A 4 7.10 -7.04 11.95
N GLY A 5 7.88 -6.15 11.36
CA GLY A 5 7.55 -5.57 10.06
C GLY A 5 7.80 -6.56 8.94
N PHE A 6 7.03 -6.49 7.85
CA PHE A 6 7.33 -7.28 6.68
C PHE A 6 6.90 -6.62 5.37
N THR A 7 7.62 -6.92 4.30
CA THR A 7 7.29 -6.48 2.94
C THR A 7 7.90 -7.42 1.89
N PHE A 8 7.58 -7.18 0.64
CA PHE A 8 8.27 -7.77 -0.50
C PHE A 8 8.67 -6.68 -1.49
N VAL A 9 9.70 -6.94 -2.29
CA VAL A 9 10.19 -5.98 -3.28
C VAL A 9 10.91 -6.67 -4.44
N ARG A 10 10.80 -6.10 -5.63
CA ARG A 10 11.57 -6.45 -6.83
C ARG A 10 11.74 -5.20 -7.70
N ASN A 11 12.93 -5.01 -8.27
CA ASN A 11 13.24 -3.91 -9.20
C ASN A 11 12.86 -2.52 -8.66
N ALA A 12 13.09 -2.25 -7.37
CA ALA A 12 12.71 -0.99 -6.73
C ALA A 12 13.43 0.22 -7.29
N VAL A 13 14.68 0.06 -7.75
CA VAL A 13 15.48 1.16 -8.27
C VAL A 13 14.97 1.56 -9.66
N ILE A 14 14.85 0.59 -10.58
CA ILE A 14 14.37 0.84 -11.95
C ILE A 14 12.91 1.30 -11.94
N LEU A 15 12.06 0.72 -11.09
CA LEU A 15 10.64 1.07 -10.99
C LEU A 15 10.37 2.29 -10.11
N ASP A 16 11.42 2.87 -9.53
CA ASP A 16 11.39 4.07 -8.71
C ASP A 16 10.40 4.01 -7.53
N TYR A 17 10.38 2.86 -6.84
CA TYR A 17 9.60 2.72 -5.61
C TYR A 17 10.31 3.40 -4.43
N PRO A 18 9.62 4.15 -3.57
CA PRO A 18 10.17 4.71 -2.34
C PRO A 18 10.32 3.63 -1.24
N VAL A 19 10.96 2.49 -1.57
CA VAL A 19 11.01 1.32 -0.67
C VAL A 19 11.85 1.59 0.58
N GLU A 20 12.91 2.37 0.45
CA GLU A 20 13.73 2.75 1.61
C GLU A 20 12.90 3.62 2.56
N GLU A 21 12.20 4.62 2.05
CA GLU A 21 11.34 5.49 2.83
C GLU A 21 10.18 4.71 3.48
N SER A 22 9.60 3.75 2.74
CA SER A 22 8.57 2.82 3.22
C SER A 22 9.05 2.03 4.43
N ILE A 23 10.16 1.28 4.30
CA ILE A 23 10.70 0.44 5.38
C ILE A 23 11.11 1.32 6.56
N ARG A 24 11.87 2.39 6.33
CA ARG A 24 12.33 3.29 7.41
C ARG A 24 11.18 3.94 8.17
N SER A 25 10.03 4.16 7.53
CA SER A 25 8.86 4.70 8.23
C SER A 25 8.22 3.72 9.23
N VAL A 26 8.48 2.42 9.08
CA VAL A 26 7.95 1.36 9.96
C VAL A 26 8.99 0.89 10.98
N LEU A 27 10.30 0.99 10.69
CA LEU A 27 11.37 0.54 11.60
C LEU A 27 11.23 1.04 13.05
N PRO A 28 10.79 2.27 13.35
CA PRO A 28 10.57 2.70 14.73
C PRO A 28 9.50 1.89 15.48
N LEU A 29 8.52 1.33 14.76
CA LEU A 29 7.32 0.70 15.33
C LEU A 29 7.43 -0.80 15.53
N VAL A 30 8.53 -1.41 15.10
CA VAL A 30 8.73 -2.87 15.10
C VAL A 30 10.03 -3.25 15.81
N ASP A 31 10.17 -4.51 16.21
CA ASP A 31 11.37 -5.08 16.85
C ASP A 31 12.35 -5.65 15.81
N ASP A 32 11.81 -6.28 14.77
CA ASP A 32 12.55 -6.80 13.62
C ASP A 32 11.74 -6.62 12.32
N PHE A 33 12.39 -6.78 11.17
CA PHE A 33 11.76 -6.58 9.87
C PHE A 33 12.15 -7.67 8.87
N VAL A 34 11.19 -8.22 8.13
CA VAL A 34 11.42 -9.24 7.09
C VAL A 34 11.17 -8.67 5.71
N VAL A 35 12.14 -8.80 4.79
CA VAL A 35 11.97 -8.37 3.40
C VAL A 35 12.14 -9.56 2.46
N ALA A 36 11.09 -9.90 1.71
CA ALA A 36 11.19 -10.78 0.56
C ALA A 36 11.74 -10.02 -0.66
N VAL A 37 13.00 -10.27 -1.01
CA VAL A 37 13.65 -9.63 -2.14
C VAL A 37 13.65 -10.59 -3.32
N GLY A 38 12.83 -10.29 -4.31
CA GLY A 38 12.78 -11.03 -5.57
C GLY A 38 14.03 -10.81 -6.41
N GLU A 39 14.40 -11.81 -7.22
CA GLU A 39 15.42 -11.67 -8.28
C GLU A 39 15.18 -10.39 -9.08
N SER A 40 16.13 -9.45 -9.00
CA SER A 40 16.03 -8.11 -9.56
C SER A 40 17.14 -7.85 -10.58
N ASP A 41 16.83 -7.05 -11.59
CA ASP A 41 17.74 -6.64 -12.66
C ASP A 41 18.49 -5.34 -12.30
N ASP A 42 18.41 -4.91 -11.04
CA ASP A 42 19.00 -3.71 -10.49
C ASP A 42 19.55 -3.94 -9.07
N ASN A 43 20.08 -2.88 -8.45
CA ASN A 43 20.69 -2.92 -7.13
C ASN A 43 19.66 -2.96 -5.98
N THR A 44 18.44 -3.47 -6.20
CA THR A 44 17.41 -3.57 -5.14
C THR A 44 17.92 -4.35 -3.93
N LEU A 45 18.63 -5.47 -4.13
CA LEU A 45 19.14 -6.25 -3.01
C LEU A 45 20.13 -5.46 -2.15
N GLU A 46 21.09 -4.80 -2.79
CA GLU A 46 22.09 -3.95 -2.13
C GLU A 46 21.41 -2.78 -1.40
N LEU A 47 20.42 -2.14 -2.04
CA LEU A 47 19.62 -1.09 -1.42
C LEU A 47 19.01 -1.56 -0.11
N ILE A 48 18.32 -2.71 -0.09
CA ILE A 48 17.69 -3.24 1.12
C ILE A 48 18.72 -3.63 2.19
N GLN A 49 19.85 -4.21 1.78
CA GLN A 49 20.93 -4.58 2.71
C GLN A 49 21.48 -3.35 3.46
N ASN A 50 21.48 -2.18 2.84
CA ASN A 50 22.05 -0.95 3.40
C ASN A 50 21.06 -0.14 4.26
N ILE A 51 19.80 -0.56 4.41
CA ILE A 51 18.81 0.22 5.18
C ILE A 51 19.09 0.14 6.69
N ASP A 52 19.10 -1.09 7.23
CA ASP A 52 19.33 -1.42 8.65
C ASP A 52 19.70 -2.91 8.77
N PRO A 53 20.98 -3.28 8.60
CA PRO A 53 21.44 -4.68 8.57
C PRO A 53 21.18 -5.46 9.86
N GLU A 54 21.05 -4.77 11.00
CA GLU A 54 20.83 -5.40 12.30
C GLU A 54 19.36 -5.80 12.48
N LYS A 55 18.45 -4.96 11.99
CA LYS A 55 17.01 -5.13 12.17
C LYS A 55 16.33 -5.86 11.03
N ILE A 56 16.90 -5.77 9.81
CA ILE A 56 16.29 -6.32 8.59
C ILE A 56 16.85 -7.70 8.28
N ARG A 57 15.96 -8.69 8.23
CA ARG A 57 16.24 -10.02 7.69
C ARG A 57 15.70 -10.14 6.26
N ILE A 58 16.60 -10.45 5.34
CA ILE A 58 16.27 -10.63 3.93
C ILE A 58 16.00 -12.11 3.65
N ILE A 59 14.88 -12.39 2.98
CA ILE A 59 14.65 -13.68 2.31
C ILE A 59 14.74 -13.44 0.80
N ARG A 60 15.65 -14.14 0.12
CA ARG A 60 15.75 -14.07 -1.34
C ARG A 60 14.70 -14.96 -1.96
N THR A 61 13.95 -14.45 -2.93
CA THR A 61 12.85 -15.18 -3.56
C THR A 61 12.97 -15.16 -5.08
N ARG A 62 12.39 -16.18 -5.71
CA ARG A 62 12.14 -16.22 -7.14
C ARG A 62 10.64 -16.19 -7.35
N TRP A 63 10.19 -15.22 -8.14
CA TRP A 63 8.77 -15.03 -8.41
C TRP A 63 8.28 -16.15 -9.33
N ASP A 64 7.13 -16.74 -9.02
CA ASP A 64 6.53 -17.74 -9.88
C ASP A 64 5.88 -17.06 -11.09
N GLU A 65 6.48 -17.26 -12.25
CA GLU A 65 6.07 -16.75 -13.54
C GLU A 65 4.64 -17.19 -13.92
N ASN A 66 4.19 -18.34 -13.43
CA ASN A 66 2.84 -18.86 -13.67
C ASN A 66 1.77 -18.13 -12.85
N LEU A 67 2.16 -17.44 -11.76
CA LEU A 67 1.27 -16.68 -10.88
C LEU A 67 1.15 -15.21 -11.27
N ARG A 68 1.74 -14.79 -12.41
CA ARG A 68 1.68 -13.42 -12.92
C ARG A 68 0.25 -12.95 -13.21
N ARG A 69 -0.67 -13.87 -13.48
CA ARG A 69 -2.10 -13.55 -13.71
C ARG A 69 -2.77 -12.99 -12.46
N GLU A 70 -3.51 -11.90 -12.63
CA GLU A 70 -4.36 -11.28 -11.59
C GLU A 70 -3.61 -10.80 -10.33
N GLY A 71 -2.30 -10.55 -10.41
CA GLY A 71 -1.50 -10.06 -9.27
C GLY A 71 -1.25 -11.11 -8.18
N LYS A 72 -1.55 -12.39 -8.43
CA LYS A 72 -1.38 -13.49 -7.44
C LYS A 72 0.07 -13.65 -6.99
N VAL A 73 1.02 -13.34 -7.86
CA VAL A 73 2.45 -13.30 -7.51
C VAL A 73 2.75 -12.32 -6.37
N LEU A 74 2.06 -11.17 -6.30
CA LEU A 74 2.27 -10.19 -5.23
C LEU A 74 1.80 -10.75 -3.87
N ALA A 75 0.65 -11.43 -3.86
CA ALA A 75 0.17 -12.11 -2.66
C ALA A 75 1.09 -13.26 -2.25
N ASP A 76 1.59 -14.05 -3.20
CA ASP A 76 2.55 -15.13 -2.92
C ASP A 76 3.84 -14.60 -2.27
N GLU A 77 4.43 -13.53 -2.81
CA GLU A 77 5.62 -12.89 -2.25
C GLU A 77 5.36 -12.27 -0.87
N THR A 78 4.19 -11.64 -0.69
CA THR A 78 3.75 -11.18 0.63
C THR A 78 3.62 -12.34 1.61
N ASN A 79 3.08 -13.48 1.17
CA ASN A 79 2.91 -14.68 1.99
C ASN A 79 4.25 -15.37 2.30
N LYS A 80 5.25 -15.29 1.41
CA LYS A 80 6.62 -15.73 1.71
C LYS A 80 7.22 -14.90 2.85
N ALA A 81 7.11 -13.57 2.78
CA ALA A 81 7.55 -12.66 3.85
C ALA A 81 6.79 -12.90 5.16
N LEU A 82 5.46 -13.01 5.10
CA LEU A 82 4.61 -13.23 6.28
C LEU A 82 4.91 -14.57 6.96
N ARG A 83 5.12 -15.65 6.20
CA ARG A 83 5.51 -16.95 6.78
C ARG A 83 6.84 -16.91 7.51
N ALA A 84 7.75 -16.05 7.06
CA ALA A 84 9.02 -15.85 7.73
C ALA A 84 8.90 -15.05 9.03
N VAL A 85 7.78 -14.35 9.31
CA VAL A 85 7.60 -13.62 10.59
C VAL A 85 7.73 -14.58 11.80
N PRO A 86 8.60 -14.29 12.78
CA PRO A 86 8.81 -15.13 13.96
C PRO A 86 7.51 -15.47 14.70
N ALA A 87 7.38 -16.71 15.15
CA ALA A 87 6.15 -17.20 15.79
C ALA A 87 5.84 -16.52 17.14
N ASP A 88 6.85 -15.94 17.79
CA ASP A 88 6.74 -15.20 19.06
C ASP A 88 6.31 -13.73 18.88
N SER A 89 6.09 -13.27 17.64
CA SER A 89 5.56 -11.93 17.37
C SER A 89 4.07 -11.87 17.70
N ASP A 90 3.64 -10.81 18.39
CA ASP A 90 2.22 -10.54 18.66
C ASP A 90 1.52 -10.00 17.39
N TRP A 91 2.20 -9.08 16.70
CA TRP A 91 1.71 -8.37 15.53
C TRP A 91 2.69 -8.47 14.35
N ALA A 92 2.15 -8.54 13.14
CA ALA A 92 2.90 -8.43 11.90
C ALA A 92 2.48 -7.14 11.16
N PHE A 93 3.41 -6.24 10.93
CA PHE A 93 3.18 -4.95 10.26
C PHE A 93 3.59 -5.04 8.79
N TYR A 94 2.59 -5.16 7.91
CA TYR A 94 2.77 -5.08 6.47
C TYR A 94 2.85 -3.64 5.96
N ILE A 95 3.78 -3.35 5.06
CA ILE A 95 3.85 -2.09 4.33
C ILE A 95 4.26 -2.34 2.88
N GLN A 96 3.64 -1.68 1.90
CA GLN A 96 4.03 -1.80 0.49
C GLN A 96 5.13 -0.80 0.13
N ALA A 97 5.91 -1.11 -0.91
CA ALA A 97 7.08 -0.31 -1.32
C ALA A 97 6.75 1.14 -1.76
N ASP A 98 5.48 1.47 -2.00
CA ASP A 98 4.96 2.80 -2.29
C ASP A 98 4.09 3.40 -1.18
N GLU A 99 4.11 2.79 0.01
CA GLU A 99 3.39 3.25 1.19
C GLU A 99 4.36 3.72 2.28
N VAL A 100 3.98 4.78 3.00
CA VAL A 100 4.79 5.35 4.07
C VAL A 100 3.90 5.71 5.26
N VAL A 101 4.37 5.43 6.47
CA VAL A 101 3.70 5.86 7.72
C VAL A 101 4.20 7.25 8.11
N HIS A 102 3.28 8.13 8.51
CA HIS A 102 3.65 9.46 9.04
C HIS A 102 4.03 9.37 10.51
N GLU A 103 5.09 10.06 10.92
CA GLU A 103 5.62 10.01 12.30
C GLU A 103 4.60 10.47 13.36
N GLU A 104 3.73 11.41 13.02
CA GLU A 104 2.59 11.85 13.86
C GLU A 104 1.65 10.70 14.25
N ASP A 105 1.57 9.65 13.44
CA ASP A 105 0.66 8.54 13.66
C ASP A 105 1.29 7.43 14.52
N TYR A 106 2.59 7.52 14.86
CA TYR A 106 3.31 6.49 15.61
C TYR A 106 2.69 6.18 16.97
N ASP A 107 2.33 7.22 17.74
CA ASP A 107 1.72 7.03 19.07
C ASP A 107 0.34 6.39 18.99
N ASN A 108 -0.42 6.70 17.92
CA ASN A 108 -1.72 6.06 17.68
C ASN A 108 -1.55 4.57 17.38
N ILE A 109 -0.59 4.23 16.51
CA ILE A 109 -0.29 2.85 16.14
C ILE A 109 0.16 2.04 17.35
N ARG A 110 1.12 2.56 18.14
CA ARG A 110 1.60 1.88 19.36
C ARG A 110 0.48 1.64 20.35
N ARG A 111 -0.35 2.66 20.62
CA ARG A 111 -1.49 2.54 21.53
C ARG A 111 -2.51 1.53 21.04
N ALA A 112 -2.81 1.49 19.74
CA ALA A 112 -3.73 0.51 19.17
C ALA A 112 -3.18 -0.93 19.29
N MET A 113 -1.91 -1.15 18.93
CA MET A 113 -1.27 -2.47 19.08
C MET A 113 -1.26 -2.93 20.53
N LEU A 114 -0.91 -2.05 21.47
CA LEU A 114 -0.86 -2.38 22.89
C LEU A 114 -2.26 -2.69 23.44
N ARG A 115 -3.25 -1.83 23.13
CA ARG A 115 -4.62 -1.99 23.61
C ARG A 115 -5.24 -3.32 23.19
N TYR A 116 -5.02 -3.73 21.94
CA TYR A 116 -5.68 -4.91 21.37
C TYR A 116 -4.79 -6.15 21.35
N LYS A 117 -3.58 -6.08 21.92
CA LYS A 117 -2.61 -7.17 21.95
C LYS A 117 -3.25 -8.46 22.46
N ASP A 118 -3.89 -8.39 23.62
CA ASP A 118 -4.46 -9.54 24.33
C ASP A 118 -5.95 -9.76 24.00
N CYS A 119 -6.42 -9.21 22.87
CA CYS A 119 -7.80 -9.34 22.37
C CYS A 119 -7.88 -10.32 21.20
N PRO A 120 -8.10 -11.63 21.42
CA PRO A 120 -8.09 -12.64 20.36
C PRO A 120 -9.20 -12.45 19.31
N GLU A 121 -10.23 -11.64 19.63
CA GLU A 121 -11.27 -11.28 18.67
C GLU A 121 -10.84 -10.25 17.61
N VAL A 122 -9.71 -9.56 17.83
CA VAL A 122 -9.13 -8.61 16.88
C VAL A 122 -8.08 -9.32 16.03
N ASP A 123 -8.37 -9.47 14.74
CA ASP A 123 -7.46 -10.07 13.76
C ASP A 123 -6.48 -9.03 13.17
N GLY A 124 -6.80 -7.73 13.21
CA GLY A 124 -5.92 -6.69 12.69
C GLY A 124 -6.34 -5.25 12.95
N LEU A 125 -5.43 -4.32 12.65
CA LEU A 125 -5.62 -2.88 12.78
C LEU A 125 -5.83 -2.24 11.41
N LEU A 126 -6.87 -1.43 11.32
CA LEU A 126 -7.32 -0.76 10.11
C LEU A 126 -6.82 0.68 10.05
N PHE A 127 -6.18 1.03 8.95
CA PHE A 127 -5.60 2.35 8.72
C PHE A 127 -6.44 3.17 7.76
N ASP A 128 -6.37 4.49 7.87
CA ASP A 128 -6.90 5.43 6.88
C ASP A 128 -5.89 5.62 5.74
N TYR A 129 -6.37 5.79 4.51
CA TYR A 129 -5.52 5.92 3.33
C TYR A 129 -5.52 7.33 2.75
N VAL A 130 -4.32 7.84 2.50
CA VAL A 130 -4.09 9.08 1.76
C VAL A 130 -3.43 8.71 0.44
N HIS A 131 -4.22 8.67 -0.63
CA HIS A 131 -3.77 8.31 -1.97
C HIS A 131 -3.30 9.53 -2.74
N PHE A 132 -2.01 9.62 -3.03
CA PHE A 132 -1.46 10.69 -3.86
C PHE A 132 -1.56 10.34 -5.34
N TYR A 133 -1.78 11.35 -6.19
CA TYR A 133 -1.98 11.15 -7.63
C TYR A 133 -1.37 12.30 -8.45
N GLY A 134 -0.60 11.95 -9.47
CA GLY A 134 -0.01 12.89 -10.42
C GLY A 134 1.18 13.67 -9.88
N SER A 135 1.13 14.13 -8.63
CA SER A 135 2.26 14.72 -7.89
C SER A 135 2.06 14.52 -6.38
N TYR A 136 3.03 14.96 -5.58
CA TYR A 136 2.95 14.91 -4.12
C TYR A 136 1.90 15.88 -3.55
N ASP A 137 1.46 16.87 -4.32
CA ASP A 137 0.55 17.93 -3.83
C ASP A 137 -0.94 17.60 -4.00
N TRP A 138 -1.27 16.44 -4.59
CA TRP A 138 -2.64 16.10 -4.97
C TRP A 138 -3.03 14.71 -4.49
N VAL A 139 -4.26 14.59 -3.97
CA VAL A 139 -4.83 13.32 -3.50
C VAL A 139 -6.11 12.95 -4.23
N GLY A 140 -6.31 11.65 -4.43
CA GLY A 140 -7.54 11.07 -4.95
C GLY A 140 -8.70 11.22 -3.95
N ALA A 141 -9.86 11.69 -4.42
CA ALA A 141 -11.06 11.87 -3.63
C ALA A 141 -12.29 11.11 -4.19
N ALA A 142 -12.13 10.37 -5.29
CA ALA A 142 -13.19 9.52 -5.83
C ALA A 142 -13.47 8.30 -4.93
N TYR A 143 -14.71 7.77 -4.96
CA TYR A 143 -15.11 6.56 -4.19
C TYR A 143 -14.49 5.26 -4.73
N SER A 144 -13.83 5.31 -5.88
CA SER A 144 -13.03 4.20 -6.40
C SER A 144 -11.74 3.97 -5.59
N TRP A 145 -11.23 5.02 -4.94
CA TRP A 145 -10.11 4.92 -4.01
C TRP A 145 -10.61 4.33 -2.69
N TYR A 146 -10.01 3.22 -2.27
CA TYR A 146 -10.35 2.65 -0.98
C TYR A 146 -9.88 3.58 0.14
N ARG A 147 -10.69 3.71 1.19
CA ARG A 147 -10.38 4.67 2.28
C ARG A 147 -9.62 4.06 3.43
N HIS A 148 -9.68 2.73 3.52
CA HIS A 148 -9.09 2.01 4.62
C HIS A 148 -8.56 0.66 4.18
N GLU A 149 -7.46 0.24 4.77
CA GLU A 149 -6.92 -1.10 4.57
C GLU A 149 -6.21 -1.60 5.83
N VAL A 150 -6.08 -2.92 5.93
CA VAL A 150 -5.42 -3.58 7.06
C VAL A 150 -3.93 -3.63 6.79
N ARG A 151 -3.13 -3.04 7.70
CA ARG A 151 -1.67 -3.04 7.60
C ARG A 151 -0.96 -3.66 8.79
N ILE A 152 -1.67 -3.85 9.89
CA ILE A 152 -1.16 -4.66 11.00
C ILE A 152 -2.13 -5.82 11.20
N ILE A 153 -1.61 -7.03 11.18
CA ILE A 153 -2.38 -8.26 11.42
C ILE A 153 -1.81 -8.98 12.63
N ARG A 154 -2.66 -9.69 13.36
CA ARG A 154 -2.19 -10.64 14.37
C ARG A 154 -1.33 -11.68 13.68
N ASN A 155 -0.29 -12.17 14.35
CA ASN A 155 0.56 -13.24 13.82
C ASN A 155 -0.13 -14.63 13.88
N ASP A 156 -1.36 -14.70 13.37
CA ASP A 156 -2.12 -15.94 13.20
C ASP A 156 -1.76 -16.54 11.85
N LYS A 157 -1.23 -17.77 11.85
CA LYS A 157 -0.76 -18.45 10.64
C LYS A 157 -1.88 -18.84 9.67
N ASN A 158 -3.15 -18.69 10.08
CA ASN A 158 -4.30 -18.82 9.19
C ASN A 158 -4.61 -17.54 8.40
N ILE A 159 -3.94 -16.42 8.69
CA ILE A 159 -4.06 -15.17 7.94
C ILE A 159 -3.08 -15.18 6.77
N TYR A 160 -3.56 -14.77 5.59
CA TYR A 160 -2.78 -14.72 4.37
C TYR A 160 -3.17 -13.51 3.50
N SER A 161 -2.22 -13.06 2.70
CA SER A 161 -2.37 -12.00 1.71
C SER A 161 -3.33 -12.45 0.60
N TYR A 162 -4.26 -11.58 0.22
CA TYR A 162 -5.37 -11.89 -0.68
C TYR A 162 -5.27 -11.10 -1.98
N ARG A 163 -5.44 -11.80 -3.11
CA ARG A 163 -5.42 -11.26 -4.49
C ARG A 163 -4.11 -10.55 -4.84
N ASP A 164 -4.14 -9.23 -5.03
CA ASP A 164 -3.06 -8.36 -5.46
C ASP A 164 -2.24 -7.80 -4.28
N ALA A 165 -2.27 -8.51 -3.15
CA ALA A 165 -1.66 -8.12 -1.88
C ALA A 165 -2.18 -6.81 -1.27
N GLN A 166 -3.33 -6.31 -1.74
CA GLN A 166 -3.93 -5.11 -1.16
C GLN A 166 -4.28 -5.31 0.32
N GLY A 167 -4.81 -6.48 0.69
CA GLY A 167 -5.23 -6.79 2.05
C GLY A 167 -5.21 -8.28 2.35
N PHE A 168 -5.81 -8.67 3.46
CA PHE A 168 -5.69 -10.03 4.01
C PHE A 168 -7.03 -10.76 4.09
N ARG A 169 -6.97 -12.09 4.14
CA ARG A 169 -8.07 -12.99 4.48
C ARG A 169 -7.59 -14.02 5.49
N LYS A 170 -8.54 -14.70 6.13
CA LYS A 170 -8.28 -15.74 7.14
C LYS A 170 -9.01 -17.03 6.78
N ASN A 171 -8.46 -18.19 7.14
CA ASN A 171 -9.09 -19.50 6.94
C ASN A 171 -9.52 -19.70 5.47
N ASN A 172 -10.78 -20.06 5.25
CA ASN A 172 -11.34 -20.30 3.92
C ASN A 172 -11.90 -19.01 3.29
N GLY A 173 -11.11 -17.93 3.30
CA GLY A 173 -11.46 -16.66 2.65
C GLY A 173 -12.28 -15.67 3.50
N GLU A 174 -12.30 -15.85 4.82
CA GLU A 174 -13.02 -14.97 5.75
C GLU A 174 -12.39 -13.58 5.82
N LYS A 175 -13.23 -12.55 5.96
CA LYS A 175 -12.77 -11.18 6.20
C LYS A 175 -12.24 -11.06 7.63
N LEU A 176 -11.11 -10.38 7.80
CA LEU A 176 -10.55 -10.11 9.13
C LEU A 176 -11.50 -9.23 9.95
N ARG A 177 -11.59 -9.51 11.25
CA ARG A 177 -12.23 -8.63 12.23
C ARG A 177 -11.23 -7.58 12.68
N VAL A 178 -11.56 -6.32 12.47
CA VAL A 178 -10.60 -5.22 12.62
C VAL A 178 -11.13 -4.09 13.47
N VAL A 179 -10.19 -3.37 14.08
CA VAL A 179 -10.40 -2.15 14.86
C VAL A 179 -9.55 -1.02 14.28
N PRO A 180 -9.95 0.25 14.43
CA PRO A 180 -9.20 1.37 13.87
C PRO A 180 -7.85 1.56 14.58
N ALA A 181 -6.78 1.67 13.79
CA ALA A 181 -5.46 2.10 14.27
C ALA A 181 -5.45 3.61 14.64
N ARG A 182 -6.41 4.38 14.10
CA ARG A 182 -6.46 5.86 14.16
C ARG A 182 -5.16 6.48 13.62
N ALA A 183 -4.69 5.93 12.51
CA ALA A 183 -3.42 6.24 11.88
C ALA A 183 -3.57 6.16 10.36
N ARG A 184 -2.73 6.90 9.64
CA ARG A 184 -2.80 6.99 8.19
C ARG A 184 -1.65 6.25 7.51
N ILE A 185 -1.93 5.76 6.31
CA ILE A 185 -0.93 5.29 5.34
C ILE A 185 -0.93 6.27 4.17
N PHE A 186 0.24 6.83 3.89
CA PHE A 186 0.47 7.71 2.75
C PHE A 186 0.91 6.84 1.58
N HIS A 187 0.04 6.73 0.58
CA HIS A 187 0.24 5.84 -0.56
C HIS A 187 0.58 6.66 -1.82
N TYR A 188 1.80 6.48 -2.31
CA TYR A 188 2.40 7.23 -3.43
C TYR A 188 2.42 6.45 -4.76
N GLY A 189 1.63 5.38 -4.89
CA GLY A 189 1.67 4.47 -6.04
C GLY A 189 1.39 5.14 -7.41
N TRP A 190 0.73 6.30 -7.39
CA TRP A 190 0.37 7.10 -8.58
C TRP A 190 1.10 8.45 -8.67
N VAL A 191 2.18 8.64 -7.91
CA VAL A 191 3.05 9.81 -8.00
C VAL A 191 4.35 9.38 -8.68
N ARG A 192 4.45 9.61 -9.99
CA ARG A 192 5.66 9.29 -10.75
C ARG A 192 5.94 10.31 -11.83
N ASP A 193 7.24 10.54 -12.05
CA ASP A 193 7.74 11.36 -13.12
C ASP A 193 7.09 10.89 -14.43
N PRO A 194 6.56 11.79 -15.27
CA PRO A 194 5.86 11.41 -16.49
C PRO A 194 6.64 10.41 -17.38
N ALA A 195 7.98 10.52 -17.44
CA ALA A 195 8.83 9.58 -18.18
C ALA A 195 9.02 8.25 -17.43
N ALA A 196 9.01 8.25 -16.10
CA ALA A 196 9.02 7.02 -15.29
C ALA A 196 7.66 6.29 -15.30
N MET A 197 6.55 7.04 -15.37
CA MET A 197 5.21 6.48 -15.55
C MET A 197 5.06 5.87 -16.94
N GLU A 198 5.63 6.50 -17.97
CA GLU A 198 5.70 5.93 -19.32
C GLU A 198 6.49 4.61 -19.34
N ARG A 199 7.67 4.54 -18.70
CA ARG A 199 8.43 3.28 -18.55
C ARG A 199 7.63 2.21 -17.82
N LYS A 200 6.97 2.57 -16.70
CA LYS A 200 6.11 1.64 -15.94
C LYS A 200 4.95 1.15 -16.80
N GLN A 201 4.28 2.03 -17.54
CA GLN A 201 3.18 1.63 -18.40
C GLN A 201 3.65 0.74 -19.54
N ARG A 202 4.81 0.99 -20.16
CA ARG A 202 5.37 0.06 -21.15
C ARG A 202 5.63 -1.30 -20.53
N ILE A 203 6.32 -1.37 -19.39
CA ILE A 203 6.58 -2.62 -18.66
C ILE A 203 5.27 -3.32 -18.26
N PHE A 204 4.28 -2.57 -17.76
CA PHE A 204 2.98 -3.11 -17.35
C PHE A 204 2.17 -3.57 -18.56
N VAL A 205 2.08 -2.77 -19.62
CA VAL A 205 1.41 -3.11 -20.88
C VAL A 205 2.05 -4.31 -21.55
N ASP A 206 3.37 -4.40 -21.58
CA ASP A 206 4.10 -5.54 -22.12
C ASP A 206 3.85 -6.79 -21.25
N PHE A 207 3.86 -6.65 -19.92
CA PHE A 207 3.43 -7.68 -18.98
C PHE A 207 1.98 -8.14 -19.21
N TRP A 208 1.05 -7.26 -19.62
CA TRP A 208 -0.35 -7.63 -19.94
C TRP A 208 -0.54 -8.15 -21.37
N LYS A 209 0.28 -7.71 -22.34
CA LYS A 209 0.27 -8.18 -23.73
C LYS A 209 0.79 -9.62 -23.84
N GLU A 210 1.86 -9.96 -23.11
CA GLU A 210 2.35 -11.33 -22.98
C GLU A 210 1.30 -12.28 -22.38
N GLN A 211 0.29 -11.74 -21.69
CA GLN A 211 -0.80 -12.50 -21.04
C GLN A 211 -2.05 -12.67 -21.92
N GLY A 212 -2.01 -12.27 -23.20
CA GLY A 212 -3.09 -12.52 -24.16
C GLY A 212 -4.34 -11.64 -23.95
N HIS A 213 -4.21 -10.49 -23.28
CA HIS A 213 -5.27 -9.50 -23.17
C HIS A 213 -4.98 -8.31 -24.07
N THR A 214 -5.66 -8.25 -25.22
CA THR A 214 -5.73 -7.02 -26.03
C THR A 214 -6.74 -6.07 -25.41
N ARG A 215 -6.24 -5.11 -24.63
CA ARG A 215 -6.99 -3.89 -24.33
C ARG A 215 -6.83 -2.92 -25.52
N PRO A 216 -7.88 -2.65 -26.32
CA PRO A 216 -7.76 -1.85 -27.55
C PRO A 216 -7.42 -0.37 -27.30
N ASP A 217 -7.57 0.11 -26.06
CA ASP A 217 -7.47 1.51 -25.65
C ASP A 217 -6.04 2.00 -25.37
N LEU A 218 -5.04 1.11 -25.33
CA LEU A 218 -3.66 1.44 -24.94
C LEU A 218 -2.68 1.61 -26.12
N GLN A 219 -3.12 1.53 -27.37
CA GLN A 219 -2.21 1.48 -28.52
C GLN A 219 -1.67 2.84 -29.02
N THR A 220 -2.09 4.00 -28.51
CA THR A 220 -1.82 5.27 -29.23
C THR A 220 -1.50 6.52 -28.37
N ARG A 221 -0.98 6.39 -27.15
CA ARG A 221 -0.55 7.59 -26.38
C ARG A 221 0.96 7.62 -26.14
N LYS A 222 1.64 8.57 -26.80
CA LYS A 222 3.08 8.87 -26.67
C LYS A 222 3.44 9.56 -25.35
N THR A 223 2.46 9.98 -24.56
CA THR A 223 2.62 10.65 -23.26
C THR A 223 1.46 10.24 -22.36
N TYR A 224 1.74 9.74 -21.15
CA TYR A 224 0.69 9.46 -20.17
C TYR A 224 0.19 10.77 -19.59
N ASP A 225 -1.07 11.11 -19.89
CA ASP A 225 -1.71 12.31 -19.40
C ASP A 225 -2.55 11.98 -18.16
N TYR A 226 -1.95 12.18 -16.98
CA TYR A 226 -2.65 12.12 -15.70
C TYR A 226 -3.90 13.03 -15.64
N GLY A 227 -3.93 14.11 -16.42
CA GLY A 227 -5.04 15.07 -16.46
C GLY A 227 -6.29 14.53 -17.17
N ALA A 228 -6.14 13.60 -18.12
CA ALA A 228 -7.25 13.10 -18.92
C ALA A 228 -8.09 12.01 -18.21
N GLU A 229 -7.52 11.30 -17.24
CA GLU A 229 -8.09 10.03 -16.75
C GLU A 229 -8.77 10.10 -15.38
N GLN A 230 -8.47 11.09 -14.52
CA GLN A 230 -9.07 11.17 -13.18
C GLN A 230 -9.83 12.46 -12.89
N ARG A 231 -11.04 12.26 -12.38
CA ARG A 231 -11.91 13.28 -11.78
C ARG A 231 -12.02 13.00 -10.27
N ALA A 232 -12.37 14.03 -9.51
CA ALA A 232 -12.31 14.10 -8.05
C ALA A 232 -10.90 13.97 -7.43
N LEU A 233 -9.99 14.89 -7.77
CA LEU A 233 -8.77 15.17 -7.04
C LEU A 233 -8.97 16.34 -6.07
N LYS A 234 -8.17 16.39 -5.00
CA LYS A 234 -8.12 17.50 -4.05
C LYS A 234 -6.67 17.88 -3.76
N PRO A 235 -6.37 19.17 -3.53
CA PRO A 235 -5.06 19.56 -3.01
C PRO A 235 -4.82 18.90 -1.66
N PHE A 236 -3.63 18.34 -1.47
CA PHE A 236 -3.17 17.88 -0.18
C PHE A 236 -2.82 19.10 0.69
N ARG A 237 -3.35 19.15 1.91
CA ARG A 237 -3.14 20.28 2.84
C ARG A 237 -2.42 19.88 4.13
N GLY A 238 -2.03 18.61 4.25
CA GLY A 238 -1.26 18.13 5.39
C GLY A 238 0.24 18.23 5.13
N THR A 239 1.01 17.62 6.01
CA THR A 239 2.46 17.40 5.85
C THR A 239 2.73 16.02 5.30
N HIS A 240 3.80 15.89 4.52
CA HIS A 240 4.34 14.59 4.16
C HIS A 240 5.24 14.07 5.29
N PRO A 241 5.37 12.74 5.44
CA PRO A 241 6.32 12.15 6.39
C PRO A 241 7.72 12.72 6.14
N ARG A 242 8.46 13.05 7.21
CA ARG A 242 9.78 13.67 7.07
C ARG A 242 10.74 12.87 6.19
N ILE A 243 10.65 11.54 6.24
CA ILE A 243 11.48 10.64 5.42
C ILE A 243 11.28 10.85 3.90
N MET A 244 10.11 11.33 3.48
CA MET A 244 9.80 11.59 2.06
C MET A 244 10.30 12.96 1.58
N GLN A 245 10.68 13.89 2.47
CA GLN A 245 10.99 15.27 2.09
C GLN A 245 12.08 15.37 1.04
N ARG A 246 13.17 14.61 1.19
CA ARG A 246 14.29 14.61 0.22
C ARG A 246 13.81 14.17 -1.16
N ARG A 247 13.07 13.07 -1.24
CA ARG A 247 12.52 12.56 -2.49
C ARG A 247 11.56 13.55 -3.13
N ILE A 248 10.66 14.14 -2.35
CA ILE A 248 9.72 15.15 -2.83
C ILE A 248 10.48 16.35 -3.40
N GLN A 249 11.47 16.89 -2.69
CA GLN A 249 12.26 18.01 -3.18
C GLN A 249 13.01 17.70 -4.49
N GLN A 250 13.51 16.48 -4.65
CA GLN A 250 14.22 16.04 -5.86
C GLN A 250 13.30 15.73 -7.03
N LYS A 251 12.06 15.32 -6.76
CA LYS A 251 11.14 14.75 -7.75
C LYS A 251 9.79 15.45 -7.80
N ASN A 252 9.62 16.65 -7.27
CA ASN A 252 8.33 17.35 -7.40
C ASN A 252 8.26 18.06 -8.76
N TRP A 253 7.63 17.41 -9.74
CA TRP A 253 7.30 18.05 -11.01
C TRP A 253 5.97 18.81 -10.89
N PRO A 254 5.81 19.92 -11.63
CA PRO A 254 4.53 20.63 -11.63
C PRO A 254 3.46 19.78 -12.29
N PHE A 255 2.46 19.36 -11.51
CA PHE A 255 1.25 18.72 -12.02
C PHE A 255 0.08 19.70 -11.96
N ARG A 256 -0.58 19.90 -13.10
CA ARG A 256 -1.81 20.69 -13.20
C ARG A 256 -2.97 19.76 -13.59
N PRO A 257 -3.91 19.48 -12.69
CA PRO A 257 -5.08 18.71 -13.04
C PRO A 257 -5.91 19.38 -14.16
N ALA A 258 -6.58 18.58 -14.98
CA ALA A 258 -7.46 19.12 -16.02
C ALA A 258 -8.67 19.87 -15.43
N PRO A 259 -9.29 20.80 -16.19
CA PRO A 259 -10.51 21.48 -15.75
C PRO A 259 -11.62 20.48 -15.32
N GLY A 260 -12.22 20.73 -14.16
CA GLY A 260 -13.22 19.82 -13.57
C GLY A 260 -12.63 18.64 -12.80
N TYR A 261 -11.34 18.68 -12.46
CA TYR A 261 -10.66 17.69 -11.63
C TYR A 261 -11.34 17.45 -10.29
N ASP A 262 -12.09 18.38 -9.74
CA ASP A 262 -12.75 18.31 -8.43
C ASP A 262 -14.12 17.63 -8.49
N LYS A 263 -14.66 17.41 -9.70
CA LYS A 263 -16.03 16.93 -9.89
C LYS A 263 -16.14 15.44 -9.62
N LEU A 264 -16.87 15.09 -8.57
CA LEU A 264 -17.38 13.73 -8.38
C LEU A 264 -18.38 13.35 -9.48
N SER A 265 -18.36 12.09 -9.89
CA SER A 265 -19.41 11.51 -10.74
C SER A 265 -20.76 11.60 -10.04
N LEU A 266 -21.88 11.61 -10.80
CA LEU A 266 -23.23 11.60 -10.20
C LEU A 266 -23.42 10.40 -9.24
N LYS A 267 -22.88 9.24 -9.63
CA LYS A 267 -22.86 8.02 -8.80
C LYS A 267 -22.15 8.27 -7.47
N ASP A 268 -20.98 8.90 -7.49
CA ASP A 268 -20.21 9.15 -6.27
C ASP A 268 -20.77 10.29 -5.43
N ARG A 269 -21.43 11.28 -6.05
CA ARG A 269 -22.22 12.29 -5.34
C ARG A 269 -23.38 11.65 -4.57
N LEU A 270 -24.09 10.69 -5.18
CA LEU A 270 -25.16 9.96 -4.50
C LEU A 270 -24.62 9.13 -3.34
N LYS A 271 -23.51 8.40 -3.53
CA LYS A 271 -22.85 7.67 -2.44
C LYS A 271 -22.42 8.59 -1.30
N ALA A 272 -21.87 9.76 -1.64
CA ALA A 272 -21.48 10.77 -0.66
C ALA A 272 -22.67 11.33 0.13
N LEU A 273 -23.80 11.54 -0.54
CA LEU A 273 -25.02 11.95 0.13
C LEU A 273 -25.51 10.88 1.11
N VAL A 274 -25.58 9.62 0.67
CA VAL A 274 -26.01 8.50 1.53
C VAL A 274 -25.07 8.34 2.72
N GLU A 275 -23.76 8.40 2.52
CA GLU A 275 -22.80 8.34 3.62
C GLU A 275 -22.97 9.51 4.59
N LYS A 276 -23.17 10.74 4.08
CA LYS A 276 -23.38 11.92 4.92
C LYS A 276 -24.67 11.83 5.74
N THR A 277 -25.73 11.23 5.20
CA THR A 277 -27.03 11.14 5.89
C THR A 277 -27.14 9.93 6.81
N THR A 278 -26.52 8.80 6.46
CA THR A 278 -26.65 7.52 7.18
C THR A 278 -25.41 7.14 7.99
N GLY A 279 -24.28 7.81 7.77
CA GLY A 279 -22.97 7.38 8.28
C GLY A 279 -22.41 6.12 7.59
N HIS A 280 -23.13 5.55 6.61
CA HIS A 280 -22.75 4.30 5.97
C HIS A 280 -21.93 4.51 4.69
N TYR A 281 -20.64 4.15 4.73
CA TYR A 281 -19.78 4.14 3.54
C TYR A 281 -20.17 3.03 2.55
N ILE A 282 -20.53 3.41 1.33
CA ILE A 282 -20.88 2.52 0.20
C ILE A 282 -19.69 2.40 -0.76
N GLY A 283 -18.72 1.57 -0.39
CA GLY A 283 -17.58 1.19 -1.23
C GLY A 283 -17.10 -0.21 -0.91
N PHE A 284 -16.13 -0.71 -1.67
CA PHE A 284 -15.53 -2.01 -1.43
C PHE A 284 -14.89 -2.06 -0.04
N LYS A 285 -15.13 -3.15 0.71
CA LYS A 285 -14.58 -3.40 2.05
C LYS A 285 -14.08 -4.84 2.12
N ASN A 286 -12.79 -5.02 2.39
CA ASN A 286 -12.15 -6.32 2.54
C ASN A 286 -12.07 -6.81 4.00
N TYR A 287 -12.78 -6.15 4.93
CA TYR A 287 -12.71 -6.40 6.38
C TYR A 287 -14.10 -6.31 7.04
N LYS A 288 -14.20 -6.72 8.31
CA LYS A 288 -15.36 -6.52 9.20
C LYS A 288 -14.93 -5.68 10.41
N LYS A 289 -15.43 -4.44 10.52
CA LYS A 289 -15.19 -3.61 11.72
C LYS A 289 -15.93 -4.21 12.92
N ILE A 290 -15.27 -4.29 14.06
CA ILE A 290 -15.84 -4.77 15.33
C ILE A 290 -15.58 -3.76 16.45
N ASN A 291 -16.39 -3.82 17.51
CA ASN A 291 -16.20 -3.07 18.74
C ASN A 291 -15.98 -4.06 19.88
N PRO A 292 -14.74 -4.55 20.05
CA PRO A 292 -14.41 -5.55 21.05
C PRO A 292 -14.55 -5.00 22.46
N HIS A 293 -14.91 -5.87 23.42
CA HIS A 293 -14.88 -5.52 24.85
C HIS A 293 -13.51 -5.87 25.42
N CYS A 294 -12.56 -5.01 25.04
CA CYS A 294 -11.23 -4.84 25.60
C CYS A 294 -11.01 -3.37 25.99
#